data_AF-A0AAU9NW81-F1
#
_entry.id   AF-A0AAU9NW81-F1
#
_cell.length_a   1.000
_cell.length_b   1.000
_cell.length_c   1.000
_cell.angle_alpha   90.00
_cell.angle_beta   90.00
_cell.angle_gamma   90.00
#
_symmetry.space_group_name_H-M   'P 1'
#
loop_
_entity.id
_entity.type
_entity.pdbx_description
1 polymer ?
#
loop_
_entity_poly.entity_id
_entity_poly.type
_entity_poly.pdbx_seq_one_letter_code
_entity_poly.pdbx_strand_id
1 'polypeptide(L)'
;MTGWAPQVEILQHPSIGGFLSHCGWNSMLEAMVTGVPLMTWLLYAEHCYNEKLVELLGIGVGVGAEVWNSGSEITSPIIGKQNIVEAIQILTGGSACECKPDLV
;
A
#
# COMPACT_ATOMS: atom_id res chain seq x y z
N MET A 1 -16.80 -1.39 1.85
CA MET A 1 -16.92 -0.25 0.90
C MET A 1 -17.82 -0.70 -0.25
N THR A 2 -18.84 0.05 -0.62
CA THR A 2 -19.75 -0.32 -1.71
C THR A 2 -19.74 0.79 -2.76
N GLY A 3 -19.20 0.50 -3.95
CA GLY A 3 -19.22 1.40 -5.10
C GLY A 3 -17.85 1.89 -5.58
N TRP A 4 -17.88 2.76 -6.59
CA TRP A 4 -16.73 3.45 -7.14
C TRP A 4 -16.30 4.62 -6.25
N ALA A 5 -15.00 4.91 -6.21
CA ALA A 5 -14.43 6.08 -5.55
C ALA A 5 -13.53 6.85 -6.54
N PRO A 6 -13.46 8.19 -6.42
CA PRO A 6 -12.57 9.02 -7.23
C PRO A 6 -11.12 8.85 -6.78
N GLN A 7 -10.51 7.71 -7.14
CA GLN A 7 -9.22 7.26 -6.60
C GLN A 7 -8.10 8.27 -6.82
N VAL A 8 -8.00 8.85 -8.02
CA VAL A 8 -6.94 9.80 -8.36
C VAL A 8 -7.07 11.09 -7.54
N GLU A 9 -8.29 11.61 -7.41
CA GLU A 9 -8.59 12.80 -6.61
C GLU A 9 -8.32 12.57 -5.12
N ILE A 10 -8.61 11.36 -4.63
CA ILE A 10 -8.26 10.96 -3.26
C ILE A 10 -6.74 10.93 -3.09
N LEU A 11 -6.00 10.27 -4.00
CA LEU A 11 -4.54 10.16 -3.93
C LEU A 11 -3.82 11.50 -4.04
N GLN A 12 -4.41 12.51 -4.69
CA GLN A 12 -3.87 13.87 -4.76
C GLN A 12 -4.10 14.68 -3.48
N HIS A 13 -4.94 14.19 -2.55
CA HIS A 13 -5.27 14.94 -1.34
C HIS A 13 -4.09 14.91 -0.33
N PRO A 14 -3.65 16.07 0.21
CA PRO A 14 -2.49 16.14 1.12
C PRO A 14 -2.58 15.29 2.39
N SER A 15 -3.78 14.91 2.83
CA SER A 15 -3.97 14.03 3.99
C SER A 15 -3.66 12.55 3.72
N ILE A 16 -3.40 12.16 2.47
CA ILE A 16 -3.04 10.78 2.14
C ILE A 16 -1.56 10.56 2.43
N GLY A 17 -1.30 9.78 3.49
CA GLY A 17 0.05 9.38 3.88
C GLY A 17 0.53 8.08 3.23
N GLY A 18 -0.35 7.32 2.58
CA GLY A 18 0.00 6.03 1.98
C GLY A 18 -1.14 5.37 1.22
N PHE A 19 -0.78 4.43 0.34
CA PHE A 19 -1.73 3.71 -0.51
C PHE A 19 -1.46 2.21 -0.53
N LEU A 20 -2.41 1.43 0.02
CA LEU A 20 -2.38 -0.04 -0.07
C LEU A 20 -2.90 -0.47 -1.45
N SER A 21 -2.06 -1.20 -2.19
CA SER A 21 -2.38 -1.67 -3.54
C SER A 21 -1.93 -3.09 -3.76
N HIS A 22 -2.61 -3.80 -4.66
CA HIS A 22 -2.16 -5.09 -5.14
C HIS A 22 -1.01 -5.00 -6.14
N CYS A 23 -0.49 -3.80 -6.41
CA CYS A 23 0.60 -3.57 -7.37
C CYS A 23 0.21 -3.85 -8.83
N GLY A 24 -1.07 -3.71 -9.18
CA GLY A 24 -1.47 -3.61 -10.58
C GLY A 24 -0.86 -2.35 -11.20
N TRP A 25 -0.42 -2.45 -12.47
CA TRP A 25 0.37 -1.41 -13.12
C TRP A 25 -0.26 0.00 -13.05
N ASN A 26 -1.56 0.12 -13.29
CA ASN A 26 -2.26 1.42 -13.27
C ASN A 26 -2.26 2.06 -11.88
N SER A 27 -2.61 1.30 -10.84
CA SER A 27 -2.62 1.81 -9.47
C SER A 27 -1.22 2.17 -8.97
N MET A 28 -0.21 1.40 -9.38
CA MET A 28 1.19 1.73 -9.08
C MET A 28 1.58 3.08 -9.71
N LEU A 29 1.25 3.30 -10.99
CA LEU A 29 1.53 4.55 -11.68
C LEU A 29 0.80 5.75 -11.08
N GLU A 30 -0.48 5.60 -10.70
CA GLU A 30 -1.24 6.67 -10.05
C GLU A 30 -0.54 7.11 -8.76
N ALA A 31 -0.11 6.17 -7.92
CA ALA A 31 0.60 6.46 -6.68
C ALA A 31 1.96 7.14 -6.92
N MET A 32 2.71 6.68 -7.92
CA MET A 32 3.98 7.29 -8.32
C MET A 32 3.80 8.73 -8.81
N VAL A 33 2.76 8.99 -9.62
CA VAL A 33 2.47 10.32 -10.17
C VAL A 33 2.00 11.27 -9.06
N THR A 34 1.21 10.79 -8.10
CA THR A 34 0.76 11.63 -6.95
C THR A 34 1.80 11.71 -5.83
N GLY A 35 2.91 10.96 -5.91
CA GLY A 35 3.95 10.96 -4.90
C GLY A 35 3.54 10.29 -3.58
N VAL A 36 2.54 9.41 -3.61
CA VAL A 36 2.03 8.71 -2.43
C VAL A 36 2.81 7.40 -2.22
N PRO A 37 3.40 7.16 -1.04
CA PRO A 37 4.10 5.91 -0.76
C PRO A 37 3.19 4.68 -0.86
N LEU A 38 3.71 3.60 -1.42
CA LEU A 38 2.97 2.36 -1.65
C LEU A 38 3.12 1.38 -0.49
N MET A 39 2.01 0.78 -0.08
CA MET A 39 1.98 -0.46 0.69
C MET A 39 1.57 -1.58 -0.25
N THR A 40 2.44 -2.57 -0.46
CA THR A 40 2.28 -3.56 -1.51
C THR A 40 1.72 -4.86 -0.98
N TRP A 41 0.72 -5.42 -1.68
CA TRP A 41 0.12 -6.72 -1.39
C TRP A 41 -0.08 -7.49 -2.69
N LEU A 42 0.96 -8.18 -3.18
CA LEU A 42 0.86 -9.00 -4.39
C LEU A 42 -0.27 -10.02 -4.34
N LEU A 43 -0.87 -10.30 -5.49
CA LEU A 43 -1.86 -11.37 -5.64
C LEU A 43 -1.53 -12.29 -6.81
N TYR A 44 -1.67 -11.82 -8.06
CA TYR A 44 -1.48 -12.62 -9.28
C TYR A 44 -0.89 -11.76 -10.40
N ALA A 45 -0.80 -12.30 -11.61
CA ALA A 45 -0.28 -11.59 -12.80
C ALA A 45 1.12 -10.98 -12.54
N GLU A 46 1.39 -9.75 -12.96
CA GLU A 46 2.69 -9.10 -12.82
C GLU A 46 2.95 -8.49 -11.43
N HIS A 47 2.01 -8.61 -10.49
CA HIS A 47 2.03 -7.87 -9.22
C HIS A 47 3.32 -8.10 -8.41
N CYS A 48 3.88 -9.32 -8.43
CA CYS A 48 5.13 -9.64 -7.74
C CYS A 48 6.35 -8.90 -8.31
N TYR A 49 6.38 -8.67 -9.63
CA TYR A 49 7.44 -7.90 -10.27
C TYR A 49 7.31 -6.41 -9.97
N ASN A 50 6.07 -5.91 -9.97
CA ASN A 50 5.79 -4.51 -9.64
C ASN A 50 6.10 -4.20 -8.17
N GLU A 51 5.76 -5.10 -7.24
CA GLU A 51 6.18 -4.99 -5.84
C GLU A 51 7.70 -4.93 -5.73
N LYS A 52 8.42 -5.79 -6.48
CA LYS A 52 9.88 -5.74 -6.45
C LYS A 52 10.45 -4.42 -6.98
N LEU A 53 9.82 -3.85 -7.99
CA LEU A 53 10.21 -2.53 -8.51
C LEU A 53 9.96 -1.43 -7.48
N VAL A 54 8.83 -1.45 -6.78
CA VAL A 54 8.51 -0.51 -5.69
C VAL A 54 9.57 -0.55 -4.59
N GLU A 55 9.98 -1.75 -4.16
CA GLU A 55 11.05 -1.93 -3.18
C GLU A 55 12.38 -1.36 -3.69
N LEU A 56 12.77 -1.68 -4.93
CA LEU A 56 14.03 -1.21 -5.52
C LEU A 56 14.11 0.31 -5.68
N LEU A 57 12.97 0.94 -5.96
CA LEU A 57 12.85 2.39 -6.05
C LEU A 57 12.78 3.07 -4.67
N GLY A 58 12.57 2.31 -3.60
CA GLY A 58 12.44 2.85 -2.24
C GLY A 58 11.17 3.69 -2.04
N ILE A 59 10.11 3.42 -2.80
CA ILE A 59 8.86 4.20 -2.80
C ILE A 59 7.72 3.50 -2.06
N GLY A 60 8.00 2.39 -1.36
CA GLY A 60 6.98 1.63 -0.64
C GLY A 60 7.52 0.47 0.16
N VAL A 61 6.61 -0.26 0.82
CA VAL A 61 6.88 -1.42 1.68
C VAL A 61 5.84 -2.52 1.47
N GLY A 62 6.29 -3.78 1.43
CA GLY A 62 5.40 -4.93 1.36
C GLY A 62 4.76 -5.31 2.68
N VAL A 63 3.53 -5.81 2.62
CA VAL A 63 2.84 -6.40 3.79
C VAL A 63 3.31 -7.82 4.12
N GLY A 64 4.32 -8.33 3.41
CA GLY A 64 4.85 -9.68 3.57
C GLY A 64 4.00 -10.76 2.89
N ALA A 65 3.35 -10.42 1.77
CA ALA A 65 2.71 -11.42 0.92
C ALA A 65 3.78 -12.14 0.08
N GLU A 66 4.06 -13.41 0.40
CA GLU A 66 5.12 -14.17 -0.28
C GLU A 66 4.59 -15.13 -1.37
N VAL A 67 3.30 -15.48 -1.30
CA VAL A 67 2.69 -16.47 -2.20
C VAL A 67 2.02 -15.75 -3.36
N TRP A 68 2.59 -15.91 -4.54
CA TRP A 68 1.97 -15.47 -5.79
C TRP A 68 0.97 -16.51 -6.30
N ASN A 69 -0.20 -16.03 -6.73
CA ASN A 69 -1.28 -16.86 -7.26
C ASN A 69 -1.17 -16.97 -8.78
N SER A 70 -1.27 -18.20 -9.31
CA SER A 70 -1.13 -18.49 -10.75
C SER A 70 -2.28 -17.97 -11.63
N GLY A 71 -3.36 -17.52 -11.01
CA GLY A 71 -4.52 -16.95 -11.69
C GLY A 71 -5.34 -16.08 -10.73
N SER A 72 -6.60 -15.83 -11.07
CA SER A 72 -7.49 -14.99 -10.26
C SER A 72 -7.99 -15.66 -8.98
N GLU A 73 -7.80 -16.97 -8.83
CA GLU A 73 -8.08 -17.67 -7.58
C GLU A 73 -7.01 -17.34 -6.54
N ILE A 74 -7.45 -16.78 -5.41
CA ILE A 74 -6.58 -16.40 -4.29
C ILE A 74 -6.43 -17.62 -3.38
N THR A 75 -5.26 -18.26 -3.49
CA THR A 75 -4.81 -19.42 -2.70
C THR A 75 -3.77 -19.04 -1.64
N SER A 76 -3.21 -17.83 -1.74
CA SER A 76 -2.27 -17.29 -0.77
C SER A 76 -2.89 -17.20 0.62
N PRO A 77 -2.10 -17.48 1.69
CA PRO A 77 -2.60 -17.40 3.05
C PRO A 77 -2.99 -15.96 3.42
N ILE A 78 -3.88 -15.85 4.41
CA ILE A 78 -4.25 -14.55 4.96
C ILE A 78 -3.02 -13.94 5.65
N ILE A 79 -2.73 -12.68 5.33
CA ILE A 79 -1.66 -11.92 5.97
C ILE A 79 -2.07 -11.58 7.40
N GLY A 80 -1.19 -11.90 8.34
CA GLY A 80 -1.41 -11.64 9.76
C GLY A 80 -1.49 -10.14 10.04
N LYS A 81 -2.34 -9.76 11.00
CA LYS A 81 -2.48 -8.36 11.46
C LYS A 81 -1.14 -7.71 11.78
N GLN A 82 -0.20 -8.47 12.36
CA GLN A 82 1.10 -7.95 12.77
C GLN A 82 1.87 -7.33 11.60
N ASN A 83 1.95 -8.03 10.46
CA ASN A 83 2.66 -7.55 9.29
C ASN A 83 2.01 -6.28 8.70
N ILE A 84 0.68 -6.22 8.72
CA ILE A 84 -0.07 -5.03 8.26
C ILE A 84 0.27 -3.83 9.16
N VAL A 85 0.26 -4.03 10.47
CA VAL A 85 0.60 -2.95 11.43
C VAL A 85 2.04 -2.48 11.25
N GLU A 86 2.98 -3.41 11.07
CA GLU A 86 4.39 -3.09 10.84
C GLU A 86 4.57 -2.29 9.53
N ALA A 87 3.94 -2.72 8.44
CA ALA A 87 3.97 -2.01 7.17
C ALA A 87 3.39 -0.59 7.30
N ILE A 88 2.27 -0.41 8.03
CA ILE A 88 1.71 0.91 8.33
C ILE A 88 2.74 1.76 9.09
N GLN A 89 3.34 1.21 10.15
CA GLN A 89 4.31 1.94 10.97
C GLN A 89 5.54 2.39 10.18
N ILE A 90 6.08 1.52 9.33
CA ILE A 90 7.21 1.83 8.44
C ILE A 90 6.82 2.97 7.50
N LEU A 91 5.66 2.86 6.84
CA LEU A 91 5.22 3.82 5.84
C LEU A 91 4.88 5.19 6.44
N THR A 92 4.32 5.23 7.66
CA THR A 92 4.03 6.48 8.38
C THR A 92 5.21 7.01 9.20
N GLY A 93 6.40 6.41 9.09
CA GLY A 93 7.62 6.91 9.74
C GLY A 93 7.66 6.77 11.27
N GLY A 94 6.93 5.80 11.85
CA GLY A 94 7.05 5.48 13.27
C GLY A 94 6.82 6.66 14.21
N SER A 95 5.79 7.46 13.96
CA SER A 95 5.18 8.34 14.96
C SER A 95 3.75 8.52 14.52
N ALA A 96 2.83 7.73 15.08
CA ALA A 96 1.48 8.25 15.22
C ALA A 96 1.65 9.63 15.85
N CYS A 97 1.20 10.69 15.18
CA CYS A 97 0.99 11.95 15.86
C CYS A 97 0.05 11.62 17.02
N GLU A 98 0.58 11.44 18.22
CA GLU A 98 -0.15 11.77 19.42
C GLU A 98 -0.55 13.23 19.20
N CYS A 99 -1.82 13.47 18.88
CA CYS A 99 -2.42 14.76 19.18
C CYS A 99 -2.23 14.93 20.68
N LYS A 100 -1.15 15.60 21.09
CA LYS A 100 -1.10 16.21 22.41
C LYS A 100 -2.37 17.04 22.49
N PRO A 101 -3.25 16.81 23.48
CA PRO A 101 -4.35 17.74 23.68
C PRO A 101 -3.72 19.11 23.85
N ASP A 102 -4.10 20.03 22.96
CA ASP A 102 -3.61 21.40 23.00
C ASP A 102 -3.84 21.95 24.41
N LEU A 103 -2.74 22.36 25.02
CA LEU A 103 -2.75 23.19 26.21
C LEU A 103 -3.38 24.53 25.82
N VAL A 104 -4.64 24.71 26.20
CA VAL A 104 -5.20 26.01 26.61
C VAL A 104 -5.95 25.79 27.92
#